data_AF-A0A437U7R5-F1
#
_entry.id   AF-A0A437U7R5-F1
#
_cell.length_a   1.000
_cell.length_b   1.000
_cell.length_c   1.000
_cell.angle_alpha   90.00
_cell.angle_beta   90.00
_cell.angle_gamma   90.00
#
_symmetry.space_group_name_H-M   'P 1'
#
loop_
_entity.id
_entity.type
_entity.pdbx_description
1 polymer ?
#
loop_
_entity_poly.entity_id
_entity_poly.type
_entity_poly.pdbx_seq_one_letter_code
_entity_poly.pdbx_strand_id
1 'polypeptide(L)' 'MAVITLDDIIKERRLEFCFEGHRRMDLLRNGKQLRSSGTVPAPAETAPGKPKVVLPIPQRELDLNKNLIQNPSY' A
#
# COMPACT_ATOMS: atom_id res chain seq x y z
N MET A 1 15.70 23.48 -18.61
CA MET A 1 15.77 23.13 -17.17
C MET A 1 15.09 21.78 -16.99
N ALA A 2 15.64 20.89 -16.16
CA ALA A 2 14.99 19.61 -15.86
C ALA A 2 13.72 19.85 -15.01
N VAL A 3 12.63 19.17 -15.33
CA VAL A 3 11.37 19.25 -14.59
C VAL A 3 11.38 18.19 -13.50
N ILE A 4 11.17 18.59 -12.25
CA ILE A 4 11.03 17.67 -11.11
C ILE A 4 9.65 17.02 -11.18
N THR A 5 9.62 15.70 -11.13
CA THR A 5 8.39 14.90 -11.16
C THR A 5 8.03 14.35 -9.79
N LEU A 6 6.78 13.90 -9.63
CA LEU A 6 6.35 13.17 -8.43
C LEU A 6 7.20 11.90 -8.21
N ASP A 7 7.64 11.26 -9.29
CA ASP A 7 8.45 10.03 -9.21
C ASP A 7 9.86 10.31 -8.68
N ASP A 8 10.42 11.48 -8.97
CA ASP A 8 11.69 11.93 -8.39
C ASP A 8 11.56 12.09 -6.87
N ILE A 9 10.47 12.71 -6.41
CA ILE A 9 10.20 12.88 -4.97
C ILE A 9 9.97 11.52 -4.29
N ILE A 10 9.20 10.62 -4.91
CA ILE A 10 8.94 9.28 -4.36
C ILE A 10 10.22 8.44 -4.32
N LYS A 11 11.13 8.63 -5.27
CA LYS A 11 12.45 7.99 -5.28
C LYS A 11 13.29 8.50 -4.12
N GLU A 12 13.38 9.81 -3.92
CA GLU A 12 14.18 10.38 -2.84
C GLU A 12 13.66 9.98 -1.46
N ARG A 13 12.33 10.03 -1.25
CA ARG A 13 11.70 9.56 -0.01
C ARG A 13 11.98 8.09 0.30
N ARG A 14 12.17 7.25 -0.73
CA ARG A 14 12.53 5.84 -0.53
C ARG A 14 13.97 5.70 -0.04
N LEU A 15 14.89 6.55 -0.52
CA LEU A 15 16.29 6.53 -0.14
C LEU A 15 16.47 7.08 1.28
N GLU A 16 15.92 8.26 1.54
CA GLU A 16 16.04 8.95 2.82
C GLU A 16 15.37 8.19 3.97
N PHE A 17 14.11 7.76 3.79
CA PHE A 17 13.33 7.12 4.85
C PHE A 17 13.27 5.59 4.74
N CYS A 18 14.37 4.98 4.31
CA CYS A 18 14.42 3.54 4.11
C CYS A 18 14.23 2.80 5.46
N PHE A 19 13.38 1.75 5.46
CA PHE A 19 13.07 0.94 6.63
C PHE A 19 12.35 1.66 7.80
N GLU A 20 11.88 2.89 7.60
CA GLU A 20 11.13 3.66 8.62
C GLU A 20 9.60 3.57 8.46
N GLY A 21 9.10 2.63 7.67
CA GLY A 21 7.66 2.40 7.49
C GLY A 21 6.94 3.34 6.51
N HIS A 22 7.63 4.31 5.91
CA HIS A 22 7.02 5.26 4.97
C HIS A 22 6.65 4.65 3.61
N ARG A 23 7.47 3.71 3.11
CA ARG A 23 7.42 3.25 1.72
C ARG A 23 6.05 2.72 1.30
N ARG A 24 5.39 1.95 2.18
CA ARG A 24 4.07 1.36 1.92
C ARG A 24 3.02 2.44 1.67
N MET A 25 2.95 3.43 2.56
CA MET A 25 1.95 4.49 2.49
C MET A 25 2.22 5.42 1.30
N ASP A 26 3.48 5.74 1.02
CA ASP A 26 3.88 6.55 -0.12
C ASP A 26 3.52 5.92 -1.47
N LEU A 27 3.61 4.60 -1.59
CA LEU A 27 3.19 3.90 -2.81
C LEU A 27 1.68 3.96 -3.00
N LEU A 28 0.92 3.51 -1.99
CA LEU A 28 -0.54 3.36 -2.12
C LEU A 28 -1.25 4.69 -2.34
N ARG A 29 -0.87 5.75 -1.61
CA ARG A 29 -1.50 7.07 -1.73
C ARG A 29 -1.21 7.76 -3.06
N ASN A 30 -0.16 7.35 -3.76
CA ASN A 30 0.21 7.88 -5.08
C ASN A 30 -0.16 6.92 -6.22
N GLY A 31 -1.09 5.98 -5.99
CA GLY A 31 -1.58 5.10 -7.04
C GLY A 31 -0.59 4.00 -7.49
N LYS A 32 0.48 3.76 -6.73
CA LYS A 32 1.53 2.80 -7.09
C LYS A 32 1.35 1.47 -6.34
N GLN A 33 1.72 0.37 -7.00
CA GLN A 33 1.64 -0.98 -6.43
C GLN A 33 2.71 -1.19 -5.33
N LEU A 34 2.39 -2.03 -4.34
CA LEU A 34 3.34 -2.36 -3.26
C LEU A 34 4.50 -3.25 -3.72
N ARG A 35 4.32 -4.03 -4.78
CA ARG A 35 5.37 -4.85 -5.40
C ARG A 35 5.70 -4.29 -6.78
N SER A 36 6.97 -4.33 -7.16
CA SER A 36 7.38 -4.00 -8.53
C SER A 36 7.22 -5.22 -9.43
N SER A 37 6.82 -5.00 -10.68
CA SER A 37 7.02 -5.96 -11.75
C SER A 37 8.53 -6.00 -12.07
N GLY A 38 9.27 -6.86 -11.38
CA GLY A 38 10.66 -7.17 -11.73
C GLY A 38 10.67 -8.14 -12.92
N THR A 39 11.36 -9.27 -12.76
CA THR A 39 11.24 -10.41 -13.69
C THR A 39 9.86 -11.09 -13.64
N VAL A 40 9.09 -10.86 -12.57
CA VAL A 40 7.73 -11.37 -12.39
C VAL A 40 6.78 -10.18 -12.27
N PRO A 41 5.63 -10.17 -12.98
CA PRO A 41 4.60 -9.15 -12.81
C PRO A 41 4.16 -9.04 -11.34
N ALA A 42 3.96 -7.81 -10.88
CA ALA A 42 3.43 -7.59 -9.56
C ALA A 42 2.00 -8.17 -9.47
N PRO A 43 1.66 -8.92 -8.41
CA PRO A 43 0.32 -9.49 -8.28
C PRO A 43 -0.72 -8.37 -8.25
N ALA A 44 -1.80 -8.54 -9.02
CA ALA A 44 -2.85 -7.53 -9.17
C ALA A 44 -3.46 -7.13 -7.82
N GLU A 45 -3.45 -8.03 -6.83
CA GLU A 45 -3.97 -7.83 -5.48
C GLU A 45 -3.13 -6.84 -4.65
N THR A 46 -1.94 -6.47 -5.12
CA THR A 46 -1.05 -5.50 -4.45
C THR A 46 -1.24 -4.05 -4.94
N ALA A 47 -2.17 -3.84 -5.86
CA ALA A 47 -2.55 -2.50 -6.33
C ALA A 47 -3.39 -1.75 -5.28
N PRO A 48 -3.38 -0.41 -5.31
CA PRO A 48 -4.20 0.41 -4.41
C PRO A 48 -5.69 0.01 -4.47
N GLY A 49 -6.33 -0.07 -3.30
CA GLY A 49 -7.73 -0.46 -3.15
C GLY A 49 -8.04 -1.94 -3.35
N LYS A 50 -7.03 -2.80 -3.58
CA LYS A 50 -7.22 -4.25 -3.70
C LYS A 50 -7.15 -4.95 -2.35
N PRO A 51 -7.74 -6.15 -2.20
CA PRO A 51 -7.93 -6.75 -0.88
C PRO A 51 -6.65 -6.99 -0.07
N LYS A 52 -5.51 -7.24 -0.72
CA LYS A 52 -4.23 -7.49 -0.01
C LYS A 52 -3.47 -6.22 0.37
N VAL A 53 -4.04 -5.03 0.19
CA VAL A 53 -3.45 -3.76 0.64
C VAL A 53 -4.08 -3.21 1.91
N VAL A 54 -5.05 -3.91 2.49
CA VAL A 54 -5.67 -3.58 3.78
C VAL A 54 -5.63 -4.83 4.66
N LEU A 55 -5.30 -4.67 5.93
CA LEU A 55 -5.28 -5.79 6.88
C LEU A 55 -6.71 -6.16 7.29
N PRO A 56 -6.96 -7.42 7.68
CA PRO A 56 -8.25 -7.78 8.25
C PRO A 56 -8.50 -7.01 9.54
N ILE A 57 -9.75 -6.68 9.78
CA ILE A 57 -10.18 -6.19 11.08
C ILE A 57 -10.07 -7.35 12.08
N PRO A 58 -9.46 -7.16 13.26
CA PRO A 58 -9.29 -8.24 14.23
C PRO A 58 -10.63 -8.87 14.64
N GLN A 59 -10.66 -10.21 14.71
CA GLN A 59 -11.88 -10.96 15.03
C GLN A 59 -12.51 -10.51 16.36
N ARG A 60 -11.68 -10.18 17.35
CA ARG A 60 -12.12 -9.63 18.64
C ARG A 60 -13.03 -8.41 18.49
N GLU A 61 -12.73 -7.50 17.56
CA GLU A 61 -13.53 -6.30 17.34
C GLU A 61 -14.87 -6.62 16.67
N LEU A 62 -14.87 -7.58 15.72
CA LEU A 62 -16.10 -8.09 15.10
C LEU A 62 -16.99 -8.82 16.10
N ASP A 63 -16.38 -9.52 17.07
CA ASP A 63 -17.11 -10.22 18.11
C ASP A 63 -17.79 -9.26 19.08
N LEU A 64 -17.11 -8.15 19.41
CA LEU A 64 -17.62 -7.09 20.30
C LEU A 64 -18.68 -6.20 19.64
N ASN A 65 -18.54 -5.90 18.35
CA ASN A 65 -19.47 -5.05 17.61
C ASN A 65 -20.01 -5.75 16.37
N LYS A 66 -21.22 -6.29 16.47
CA LYS A 66 -21.89 -7.02 15.37
C LYS A 66 -22.31 -6.14 14.18
N ASN A 67 -22.28 -4.82 14.33
CA ASN A 67 -22.51 -3.89 13.22
C ASN A 67 -21.24 -3.63 12.40
N LEU A 68 -20.08 -4.11 12.87
CA LEU A 68 -18.82 -3.90 12.19
C LEU A 68 -18.67 -4.92 11.05
N ILE A 69 -18.43 -4.41 9.84
CA ILE A 69 -18.31 -5.22 8.62
C ILE A 69 -16.82 -5.40 8.31
N GLN A 70 -16.41 -6.63 8.02
CA GLN A 70 -15.04 -6.96 7.63
C GLN A 70 -14.67 -6.30 6.28
N ASN A 71 -13.38 -6.01 6.10
CA ASN A 71 -12.85 -5.56 4.81
C ASN A 71 -13.11 -6.64 3.74
N PRO A 72 -13.44 -6.25 2.49
CA PRO A 72 -13.70 -7.21 1.42
C PRO A 72 -12.57 -8.25 1.26
N SER A 73 -12.96 -9.50 1.06
CA SER A 73 -12.08 -10.69 0.91
C SER A 73 -11.37 -11.20 2.18
N TYR A 74 -11.84 -10.80 3.36
CA TYR A 74 -11.47 -11.40 4.66
C TYR A 74 -12.69 -11.94 5.40
#